data_AF-A0A931DFN7-F1
#
_entry.id   AF-A0A931DFN7-F1
#
_cell.length_a   1.000
_cell.length_b   1.000
_cell.length_c   1.000
_cell.angle_alpha   90.00
_cell.angle_beta   90.00
_cell.angle_gamma   90.00
#
_symmetry.space_group_name_H-M   'P 1'
#
loop_
_entity.id
_entity.type
_entity.pdbx_description
1 polymer ?
#
loop_
_entity_poly.entity_id
_entity_poly.type
_entity_poly.pdbx_seq_one_letter_code
_entity_poly.pdbx_strand_id
1 'polypeptide(L)'
;MSEPVAGGATPGTVWTSDHEAPALAWGPAAACGDAVDHADPPLGLATEPVPRLPDKLSVLTASEPVLGVVASRGAESAARRPAPAAPGAPGGTRPAGGGPRAELDWDRALALIETADEICLACHVAPDGDALGSMLALGQALSGLGKRCLASFGEPFTVPGSLRFLPGQELLVEPARMPGIPKVMITLDAAGVERLGSLAGRAAVAGSLIVVDHHASNTGFGAVRLVDPDAAATAVLVEELIRRLGAPLTGDIAQGLYAGLASDTGSFKYPCTTPQVHDLAGRLLAAGVRPEAVSRELWDRAPFGYLMVLAGALARARLEREAAGGLGLVWTSIGRAERDSRGVPYDQLEGVIDQLRRTDEAEVAVVCKQNDQGEWYVSTRSKGRVDVGRACVALGGGGHRTAAAFTLAGEPATIIDRLRAALKKDEAA
;
A
#
# COMPACT_ATOMS: atom_id res chain seq x y z
N MET A 1 29.79 -46.58 -52.96
CA MET A 1 29.30 -45.94 -54.19
C MET A 1 28.19 -44.99 -53.79
N SER A 2 28.35 -43.73 -54.20
CA SER A 2 27.30 -42.71 -54.43
C SER A 2 26.60 -42.05 -53.23
N GLU A 3 26.96 -40.79 -53.05
CA GLU A 3 26.26 -39.65 -52.42
C GLU A 3 24.91 -39.31 -53.11
N PRO A 4 24.02 -38.43 -52.58
CA PRO A 4 24.29 -36.97 -52.45
C PRO A 4 23.65 -36.16 -51.26
N VAL A 5 24.39 -35.13 -50.80
CA VAL A 5 24.12 -33.64 -50.72
C VAL A 5 22.68 -33.16 -50.33
N ALA A 6 22.36 -32.13 -49.51
CA ALA A 6 22.94 -30.88 -48.93
C ALA A 6 22.12 -30.50 -47.65
N GLY A 7 22.42 -29.52 -46.77
CA GLY A 7 23.43 -28.44 -46.63
C GLY A 7 23.56 -28.05 -45.13
N GLY A 8 24.58 -27.34 -44.63
CA GLY A 8 25.07 -25.99 -44.95
C GLY A 8 24.57 -25.03 -43.83
N ALA A 9 25.34 -24.16 -43.15
CA ALA A 9 26.74 -23.76 -43.22
C ALA A 9 27.17 -23.07 -41.89
N THR A 10 28.48 -22.97 -41.67
CA THR A 10 29.22 -22.35 -40.54
C THR A 10 29.77 -20.93 -40.94
N PRO A 11 30.82 -20.34 -40.31
CA PRO A 11 30.69 -19.07 -39.57
C PRO A 11 31.58 -17.90 -40.08
N GLY A 12 31.34 -16.72 -39.51
CA GLY A 12 32.36 -15.70 -39.22
C GLY A 12 32.92 -14.88 -40.38
N THR A 13 32.75 -13.55 -40.33
CA THR A 13 33.67 -12.61 -40.97
C THR A 13 33.66 -11.26 -40.25
N VAL A 14 34.85 -10.77 -39.90
CA VAL A 14 35.18 -9.40 -39.49
C VAL A 14 35.29 -8.54 -40.75
N TRP A 15 34.70 -7.35 -40.79
CA TRP A 15 35.17 -6.23 -41.63
C TRP A 15 34.94 -4.88 -40.94
N THR A 16 35.97 -4.05 -41.06
CA THR A 16 36.12 -2.66 -40.65
C THR A 16 35.19 -1.70 -41.41
N SER A 17 34.78 -0.60 -40.80
CA SER A 17 34.18 0.54 -41.51
C SER A 17 34.70 1.87 -40.96
N ASP A 18 35.55 2.53 -41.76
CA ASP A 18 35.64 3.99 -41.81
C ASP A 18 34.49 4.52 -42.68
N HIS A 19 33.66 5.42 -42.14
CA HIS A 19 33.24 6.68 -42.75
C HIS A 19 32.11 7.35 -41.94
N GLU A 20 32.48 8.52 -41.40
CA GLU A 20 31.73 9.77 -41.20
C GLU A 20 30.19 9.78 -41.20
N ALA A 21 29.64 10.29 -40.09
CA ALA A 21 28.41 11.10 -40.03
C ALA A 21 28.45 12.00 -38.76
N PRO A 22 27.73 13.13 -38.71
CA PRO A 22 28.29 14.43 -38.38
C PRO A 22 28.32 14.81 -36.89
N ALA A 23 29.32 15.61 -36.53
CA ALA A 23 29.41 16.35 -35.29
C ALA A 23 28.35 17.46 -35.22
N LEU A 24 27.46 17.40 -34.23
CA LEU A 24 26.68 18.55 -33.78
C LEU A 24 27.54 19.39 -32.85
N ALA A 25 28.19 20.39 -33.43
CA ALA A 25 28.96 21.41 -32.74
C ALA A 25 28.05 22.24 -31.83
N TRP A 26 28.33 22.22 -30.52
CA TRP A 26 27.98 23.33 -29.64
C TRP A 26 29.07 24.39 -29.80
N GLY A 27 28.69 25.57 -30.30
CA GLY A 27 29.60 26.70 -30.49
C GLY A 27 30.16 27.23 -29.15
N PRO A 28 31.32 27.91 -29.18
CA PRO A 28 31.98 28.39 -27.97
C PRO A 28 31.28 29.65 -27.45
N ALA A 29 30.90 29.64 -26.17
CA ALA A 29 30.63 30.86 -25.43
C ALA A 29 31.96 31.48 -24.99
N ALA A 30 32.09 32.77 -25.25
CA ALA A 30 33.29 33.58 -25.11
C ALA A 30 33.92 33.55 -23.72
N ALA A 31 35.25 33.53 -23.70
CA ALA A 31 36.05 33.96 -22.58
C ALA A 31 36.01 35.50 -22.47
N CYS A 32 35.76 35.99 -21.26
CA CYS A 32 36.33 37.26 -20.78
C CYS A 32 36.86 36.98 -19.37
N GLY A 33 38.18 37.12 -19.20
CA GLY A 33 38.82 37.12 -17.89
C GLY A 33 38.44 38.39 -17.12
N ASP A 34 38.52 38.35 -15.80
CA ASP A 34 39.77 38.63 -15.11
C ASP A 34 39.72 38.15 -13.65
N ALA A 35 40.87 37.73 -13.17
CA ALA A 35 41.13 37.32 -11.80
C ALA A 35 41.26 38.54 -10.88
N VAL A 36 40.69 38.45 -9.67
CA VAL A 36 41.24 39.14 -8.51
C VAL A 36 41.10 38.25 -7.28
N ASP A 37 42.24 37.88 -6.73
CA ASP A 37 42.45 37.25 -5.43
C ASP A 37 42.22 38.28 -4.32
N HIS A 38 41.64 37.86 -3.18
CA HIS A 38 42.00 38.29 -1.81
C HIS A 38 40.96 37.84 -0.75
N ALA A 39 41.44 36.95 0.14
CA ALA A 39 41.31 36.94 1.61
C ALA A 39 39.93 37.00 2.31
N ASP A 40 39.65 35.96 3.09
CA ASP A 40 38.62 35.88 4.15
C ASP A 40 38.75 36.96 5.25
N PRO A 41 37.62 37.38 5.82
CA PRO A 41 37.53 37.63 7.27
C PRO A 41 36.30 36.98 7.95
N PRO A 42 36.31 36.83 9.29
CA PRO A 42 35.38 35.96 10.00
C PRO A 42 34.04 36.65 10.30
N LEU A 43 32.92 35.92 10.17
CA LEU A 43 31.60 36.40 10.58
C LEU A 43 31.28 35.98 12.01
N GLY A 44 31.36 36.95 12.91
CA GLY A 44 30.88 36.90 14.28
C GLY A 44 29.36 37.01 14.38
N LEU A 45 28.84 36.39 15.45
CA LEU A 45 27.46 36.40 15.90
C LEU A 45 26.94 37.82 16.20
N ALA A 46 25.75 38.14 15.69
CA ALA A 46 24.90 39.18 16.26
C ALA A 46 23.42 38.74 16.18
N THR A 47 22.80 38.62 17.35
CA THR A 47 21.40 38.30 17.56
C THR A 47 20.57 39.58 17.53
N GLU A 48 19.55 39.63 16.66
CA GLU A 48 18.51 40.67 16.66
C GLU A 48 17.16 40.06 17.11
N PRO A 49 16.35 40.75 17.94
CA PRO A 49 15.14 40.19 18.53
C PRO A 49 13.89 40.32 17.65
N VAL A 50 13.03 39.30 17.71
CA VAL A 50 11.72 39.21 17.05
C VAL A 50 10.67 40.10 17.76
N PRO A 51 9.86 40.90 17.05
CA PRO A 51 8.80 41.69 17.69
C PRO A 51 7.56 40.85 18.03
N ARG A 52 6.99 41.08 19.23
CA ARG A 52 5.76 40.45 19.76
C ARG A 52 4.51 41.00 19.09
N LEU A 53 3.59 40.11 18.73
CA LEU A 53 2.19 40.42 18.38
C LEU A 53 1.36 40.70 19.66
N PRO A 54 0.40 41.65 19.63
CA PRO A 54 -0.47 41.91 20.77
C PRO A 54 -1.69 40.98 20.80
N ASP A 55 -1.96 40.45 22.00
CA ASP A 55 -3.19 39.75 22.37
C ASP A 55 -4.37 40.74 22.45
N LYS A 56 -5.47 40.41 21.76
CA LYS A 56 -6.86 40.71 22.14
C LYS A 56 -7.82 40.19 21.06
N LEU A 57 -8.58 39.14 21.37
CA LEU A 57 -9.87 38.92 20.73
C LEU A 57 -10.92 38.62 21.82
N SER A 58 -11.83 39.56 21.97
CA SER A 58 -13.05 39.45 22.77
C SER A 58 -14.16 38.79 21.94
N VAL A 59 -14.91 37.92 22.59
CA VAL A 59 -16.18 37.33 22.17
C VAL A 59 -17.22 38.42 21.88
N LEU A 60 -18.05 38.26 20.83
CA LEU A 60 -19.48 38.55 20.82
C LEU A 60 -20.14 38.03 19.53
N THR A 61 -21.46 37.90 19.61
CA THR A 61 -22.35 36.92 18.97
C THR A 61 -23.25 37.49 17.87
N ALA A 62 -23.67 36.60 16.95
CA ALA A 62 -25.00 36.44 16.32
C ALA A 62 -25.53 37.39 15.19
N SER A 63 -26.20 36.71 14.23
CA SER A 63 -27.47 37.06 13.54
C SER A 63 -27.48 37.59 12.09
N GLU A 64 -27.66 36.64 11.15
CA GLU A 64 -28.51 36.59 9.92
C GLU A 64 -28.66 37.78 8.90
N PRO A 65 -29.49 37.68 7.84
CA PRO A 65 -29.07 37.22 6.50
C PRO A 65 -29.37 38.26 5.39
N VAL A 66 -28.86 38.05 4.17
CA VAL A 66 -29.33 38.81 2.98
C VAL A 66 -29.78 37.87 1.87
N LEU A 67 -31.06 38.04 1.53
CA LEU A 67 -31.82 37.38 0.48
C LEU A 67 -31.48 37.97 -0.91
N GLY A 68 -31.42 37.08 -1.91
CA GLY A 68 -32.08 37.24 -3.21
C GLY A 68 -31.31 37.95 -4.33
N VAL A 69 -31.09 37.24 -5.45
CA VAL A 69 -31.85 37.47 -6.69
C VAL A 69 -31.88 36.18 -7.52
N VAL A 70 -33.07 35.94 -8.08
CA VAL A 70 -33.54 34.85 -8.93
C VAL A 70 -33.08 35.06 -10.38
N ALA A 71 -32.73 33.97 -11.08
CA ALA A 71 -32.92 33.88 -12.52
C ALA A 71 -33.32 32.46 -12.92
N SER A 72 -34.59 32.31 -13.24
CA SER A 72 -35.22 31.15 -13.85
C SER A 72 -34.94 31.12 -15.35
N ARG A 73 -34.68 29.94 -15.91
CA ARG A 73 -35.17 29.51 -17.23
C ARG A 73 -35.35 28.00 -17.24
N GLY A 74 -36.59 27.57 -17.42
CA GLY A 74 -36.94 26.21 -17.77
C GLY A 74 -36.99 26.02 -19.28
N ALA A 75 -36.84 24.76 -19.68
CA ALA A 75 -37.28 24.05 -20.88
C ALA A 75 -36.39 22.79 -20.92
N GLU A 76 -36.79 21.58 -21.27
CA GLU A 76 -38.05 20.95 -21.61
C GLU A 76 -37.72 19.44 -21.69
N SER A 77 -38.73 18.61 -21.51
CA SER A 77 -38.64 17.15 -21.54
C SER A 77 -38.34 16.64 -22.96
N ALA A 78 -37.35 15.74 -23.09
CA ALA A 78 -37.27 14.80 -24.20
C ALA A 78 -36.93 13.40 -23.67
N ALA A 79 -37.97 12.57 -23.62
CA ALA A 79 -37.88 11.15 -23.32
C ALA A 79 -36.93 10.43 -24.30
N ARG A 80 -35.77 9.97 -23.81
CA ARG A 80 -34.94 9.00 -24.52
C ARG A 80 -35.43 7.60 -24.19
N ARG A 81 -35.92 6.89 -25.21
CA ARG A 81 -36.20 5.45 -25.15
C ARG A 81 -34.90 4.68 -24.80
N PRO A 82 -34.96 3.61 -23.99
CA PRO A 82 -33.79 2.76 -23.79
C PRO A 82 -33.50 1.98 -25.07
N ALA A 83 -32.22 1.92 -25.44
CA ALA A 83 -31.73 1.06 -26.52
C ALA A 83 -31.89 -0.43 -26.13
N PRO A 84 -32.15 -1.34 -27.09
CA PRO A 84 -32.30 -2.75 -26.79
C PRO A 84 -30.97 -3.36 -26.31
N ALA A 85 -31.06 -4.25 -25.32
CA ALA A 85 -29.95 -5.01 -24.79
C ALA A 85 -29.24 -5.82 -25.90
N ALA A 86 -27.92 -5.72 -25.94
CA ALA A 86 -27.09 -6.60 -26.76
C ALA A 86 -27.14 -8.03 -26.21
N PRO A 87 -27.21 -9.07 -27.07
CA PRO A 87 -27.28 -10.45 -26.62
C PRO A 87 -25.90 -10.98 -26.21
N GLY A 88 -25.86 -11.63 -25.04
CA GLY A 88 -24.97 -12.74 -24.72
C GLY A 88 -23.47 -12.47 -24.70
N ALA A 89 -22.93 -12.03 -23.56
CA ALA A 89 -21.55 -12.34 -23.21
C ALA A 89 -21.47 -13.83 -22.81
N PRO A 90 -20.51 -14.62 -23.34
CA PRO A 90 -20.36 -16.01 -22.96
C PRO A 90 -19.73 -16.09 -21.56
N GLY A 91 -20.36 -16.91 -20.71
CA GLY A 91 -19.79 -17.58 -19.53
C GLY A 91 -18.72 -16.85 -18.74
N GLY A 92 -19.12 -16.26 -17.60
CA GLY A 92 -18.20 -15.94 -16.52
C GLY A 92 -17.43 -17.20 -16.14
N THR A 93 -16.14 -17.23 -16.48
CA THR A 93 -15.22 -18.24 -15.98
C THR A 93 -15.08 -18.06 -14.47
N ARG A 94 -15.52 -19.07 -13.73
CA ARG A 94 -15.29 -19.25 -12.28
C ARG A 94 -13.81 -18.94 -11.97
N PRO A 95 -13.49 -18.22 -10.89
CA PRO A 95 -12.14 -18.30 -10.36
C PRO A 95 -11.89 -19.76 -9.99
N ALA A 96 -10.86 -20.35 -10.60
CA ALA A 96 -10.40 -21.67 -10.23
C ALA A 96 -9.64 -21.54 -8.90
N GLY A 97 -10.21 -22.04 -7.81
CA GLY A 97 -9.53 -21.98 -6.50
C GLY A 97 -10.21 -22.66 -5.31
N GLY A 98 -11.53 -22.89 -5.32
CA GLY A 98 -12.23 -23.46 -4.16
C GLY A 98 -12.66 -24.93 -4.32
N GLY A 99 -12.08 -25.84 -3.52
CA GLY A 99 -12.67 -27.17 -3.31
C GLY A 99 -14.01 -27.09 -2.58
N PRO A 100 -14.78 -28.20 -2.43
CA PRO A 100 -16.11 -28.19 -1.80
C PRO A 100 -16.17 -27.55 -0.41
N ARG A 101 -15.07 -27.59 0.34
CA ARG A 101 -14.94 -26.97 1.65
C ARG A 101 -14.88 -25.44 1.62
N ALA A 102 -14.29 -24.85 0.58
CA ALA A 102 -14.22 -23.40 0.43
C ALA A 102 -15.60 -22.80 0.14
N GLU A 103 -16.39 -23.44 -0.74
CA GLU A 103 -17.77 -23.00 -1.00
C GLU A 103 -18.67 -23.12 0.24
N LEU A 104 -18.47 -24.15 1.08
CA LEU A 104 -19.18 -24.25 2.36
C LEU A 104 -18.85 -23.09 3.32
N ASP A 105 -17.62 -22.61 3.34
CA ASP A 105 -17.25 -21.45 4.17
C ASP A 105 -17.84 -20.14 3.59
N TRP A 106 -17.93 -20.01 2.26
CA TRP A 106 -18.68 -18.92 1.62
C TRP A 106 -20.15 -18.92 2.01
N ASP A 107 -20.85 -20.05 1.88
CA ASP A 107 -22.27 -20.17 2.24
C ASP A 107 -22.51 -19.84 3.72
N ARG A 108 -21.62 -20.31 4.61
CA ARG A 108 -21.67 -19.98 6.04
C ARG A 108 -21.47 -18.51 6.31
N ALA A 109 -20.51 -17.86 5.63
CA ALA A 109 -20.26 -16.44 5.78
C ALA A 109 -21.51 -15.63 5.37
N LEU A 110 -22.11 -15.96 4.22
CA LEU A 110 -23.33 -15.31 3.73
C LEU A 110 -24.48 -15.46 4.73
N ALA A 111 -24.75 -16.68 5.22
CA ALA A 111 -25.82 -16.92 6.18
C ALA A 111 -25.63 -16.16 7.52
N LEU A 112 -24.39 -16.10 8.02
CA LEU A 112 -24.06 -15.34 9.22
C LEU A 112 -24.27 -13.83 9.02
N ILE A 113 -23.86 -13.30 7.86
CA ILE A 113 -24.02 -11.89 7.52
C ILE A 113 -25.50 -11.54 7.33
N GLU A 114 -26.26 -12.38 6.63
CA GLU A 114 -27.69 -12.16 6.37
C GLU A 114 -28.51 -12.08 7.66
N THR A 115 -28.17 -12.90 8.66
CA THR A 115 -28.90 -12.98 9.93
C THR A 115 -28.42 -11.99 11.00
N ALA A 116 -27.27 -11.35 10.81
CA ALA A 116 -26.73 -10.37 11.77
C ALA A 116 -27.37 -8.99 11.59
N ASP A 117 -27.72 -8.31 12.68
CA ASP A 117 -28.14 -6.90 12.64
C ASP A 117 -26.96 -5.93 12.77
N GLU A 118 -25.96 -6.32 13.57
CA GLU A 118 -24.73 -5.55 13.82
C GLU A 118 -23.51 -6.40 13.49
N ILE A 119 -22.58 -5.83 12.73
CA ILE A 119 -21.36 -6.49 12.28
C ILE A 119 -20.15 -5.63 12.67
N CYS A 120 -19.24 -6.24 13.42
CA CYS A 120 -17.95 -5.67 13.78
C CYS A 120 -16.91 -6.00 12.70
N LEU A 121 -16.24 -5.00 12.14
CA LEU A 121 -15.19 -5.17 11.16
C LEU A 121 -13.84 -4.80 11.78
N ALA A 122 -12.81 -5.60 11.52
CA ALA A 122 -11.46 -5.26 11.92
C ALA A 122 -10.43 -5.60 10.85
N CYS A 123 -9.39 -4.78 10.72
CA CYS A 123 -8.20 -5.13 9.94
C CYS A 123 -6.92 -5.05 10.77
N HIS A 124 -5.77 -5.29 10.15
CA HIS A 124 -4.50 -5.31 10.86
C HIS A 124 -4.08 -3.93 11.41
N VAL A 125 -3.23 -3.92 12.44
CA VAL A 125 -2.60 -2.69 12.98
C VAL A 125 -1.79 -1.96 11.91
N ALA A 126 -1.78 -0.63 11.96
CA ALA A 126 -1.15 0.22 10.93
C ALA A 126 -1.62 -0.19 9.51
N PRO A 127 -2.92 -0.05 9.21
CA PRO A 127 -3.51 -0.61 8.01
C PRO A 127 -2.94 0.04 6.75
N ASP A 128 -2.82 -0.74 5.69
CA ASP A 128 -2.47 -0.26 4.36
C ASP A 128 -3.72 -0.07 3.48
N GLY A 129 -3.50 0.12 2.18
CA GLY A 129 -4.55 0.35 1.20
C GLY A 129 -5.52 -0.82 1.08
N ASP A 130 -5.04 -2.06 1.18
CA ASP A 130 -5.87 -3.25 1.07
C ASP A 130 -6.65 -3.49 2.34
N ALA A 131 -5.99 -3.47 3.49
CA ALA A 131 -6.64 -3.65 4.78
C ALA A 131 -7.76 -2.64 5.04
N LEU A 132 -7.46 -1.34 4.93
CA LEU A 132 -8.47 -0.30 5.20
C LEU A 132 -9.47 -0.16 4.07
N GLY A 133 -9.03 -0.23 2.81
CA GLY A 133 -9.89 -0.13 1.63
C GLY A 133 -10.93 -1.24 1.57
N SER A 134 -10.50 -2.48 1.78
CA SER A 134 -11.37 -3.66 1.85
C SER A 134 -12.36 -3.58 3.00
N MET A 135 -11.90 -3.20 4.20
CA MET A 135 -12.77 -3.07 5.38
C MET A 135 -13.86 -2.01 5.19
N LEU A 136 -13.50 -0.82 4.71
CA LEU A 136 -14.45 0.27 4.52
C LEU A 136 -15.40 -0.01 3.35
N ALA A 137 -14.93 -0.64 2.27
CA ALA A 137 -15.78 -1.06 1.16
C ALA A 137 -16.84 -2.07 1.61
N LEU A 138 -16.45 -3.09 2.38
CA LEU A 138 -17.39 -4.06 2.94
C LEU A 138 -18.38 -3.40 3.91
N GLY A 139 -17.89 -2.53 4.81
CA GLY A 139 -18.74 -1.83 5.76
C GLY A 139 -19.80 -0.94 5.10
N GLN A 140 -19.45 -0.26 4.01
CA GLN A 140 -20.40 0.54 3.23
C GLN A 140 -21.42 -0.35 2.52
N ALA A 141 -20.99 -1.46 1.90
CA ALA A 141 -21.89 -2.41 1.25
C ALA A 141 -22.92 -3.00 2.25
N LEU A 142 -22.44 -3.44 3.41
CA LEU A 142 -23.28 -3.99 4.48
C LEU A 142 -24.24 -2.93 5.05
N SER A 143 -23.77 -1.69 5.25
CA SER A 143 -24.62 -0.57 5.68
C SER A 143 -25.72 -0.27 4.65
N GLY A 144 -25.40 -0.35 3.35
CA GLY A 144 -26.38 -0.24 2.26
C GLY A 144 -27.43 -1.36 2.25
N LEU A 145 -27.12 -2.52 2.81
CA LEU A 145 -28.07 -3.62 3.04
C LEU A 145 -28.84 -3.49 4.37
N GLY A 146 -28.70 -2.35 5.08
CA GLY A 146 -29.42 -2.07 6.32
C GLY A 146 -28.77 -2.66 7.58
N LYS A 147 -27.52 -3.14 7.49
CA LYS A 147 -26.75 -3.63 8.65
C LYS A 147 -26.15 -2.46 9.42
N ARG A 148 -26.00 -2.59 10.73
CA ARG A 148 -25.18 -1.66 11.53
C ARG A 148 -23.73 -2.12 11.51
N CYS A 149 -22.83 -1.32 10.95
CA CYS A 149 -21.40 -1.65 10.87
C CYS A 149 -20.58 -0.77 11.81
N LEU A 150 -19.63 -1.40 12.52
CA LEU A 150 -18.59 -0.73 13.30
C LEU A 150 -17.25 -1.24 12.81
N ALA A 151 -16.38 -0.36 12.30
CA ALA A 151 -15.07 -0.73 11.78
C ALA A 151 -13.95 -0.21 12.70
N SER A 152 -12.90 -1.00 12.89
CA SER A 152 -11.78 -0.60 13.75
C SER A 152 -10.47 -1.31 13.36
N PHE A 153 -9.35 -0.85 13.89
CA PHE A 153 -8.04 -1.51 13.79
C PHE A 153 -7.24 -1.23 15.06
N GLY A 154 -6.32 -2.09 15.44
CA GLY A 154 -5.59 -1.93 16.71
C GLY A 154 -4.70 -0.68 16.78
N GLU A 155 -4.16 -0.38 17.96
CA GLU A 155 -3.40 0.84 18.20
C GLU A 155 -2.03 0.88 17.48
N PRO A 156 -1.53 2.08 17.13
CA PRO A 156 -2.18 3.40 17.29
C PRO A 156 -3.36 3.58 16.33
N PHE A 157 -4.50 4.02 16.87
CA PHE A 157 -5.72 4.24 16.08
C PHE A 157 -5.67 5.59 15.37
N THR A 158 -4.85 5.68 14.33
CA THR A 158 -4.72 6.88 13.50
C THR A 158 -4.65 6.44 12.05
N VAL A 159 -5.59 6.94 11.24
CA VAL A 159 -5.63 6.64 9.81
C VAL A 159 -4.42 7.28 9.12
N PRO A 160 -3.58 6.49 8.42
CA PRO A 160 -2.44 7.00 7.67
C PRO A 160 -2.85 8.12 6.72
N GLY A 161 -2.01 9.16 6.59
CA GLY A 161 -2.32 10.33 5.76
C GLY A 161 -2.70 9.97 4.33
N SER A 162 -2.01 8.98 3.75
CA SER A 162 -2.22 8.47 2.40
C SER A 162 -3.54 7.72 2.21
N LEU A 163 -4.28 7.39 3.28
CA LEU A 163 -5.53 6.63 3.23
C LEU A 163 -6.75 7.45 3.68
N ARG A 164 -6.57 8.69 4.11
CA ARG A 164 -7.67 9.56 4.57
C ARG A 164 -8.67 9.93 3.48
N PHE A 165 -8.31 9.73 2.21
CA PHE A 165 -9.18 9.94 1.06
C PHE A 165 -10.19 8.80 0.85
N LEU A 166 -10.03 7.66 1.53
CA LEU A 166 -10.93 6.51 1.39
C LEU A 166 -12.34 6.87 1.91
N PRO A 167 -13.41 6.57 1.16
CA PRO A 167 -14.79 6.71 1.65
C PRO A 167 -15.11 5.73 2.80
N GLY A 168 -16.15 6.03 3.59
CA GLY A 168 -16.62 5.15 4.67
C GLY A 168 -15.96 5.37 6.03
N GLN A 169 -15.12 6.40 6.19
CA GLN A 169 -14.38 6.70 7.43
C GLN A 169 -15.31 6.96 8.63
N GLU A 170 -16.55 7.37 8.38
CA GLU A 170 -17.60 7.53 9.40
C GLU A 170 -17.99 6.23 10.11
N LEU A 171 -17.65 5.07 9.54
CA LEU A 171 -17.83 3.76 10.17
C LEU A 171 -16.76 3.46 11.22
N LEU A 172 -15.65 4.20 11.22
CA LEU A 172 -14.53 3.98 12.11
C LEU A 172 -14.87 4.35 13.55
N VAL A 173 -14.58 3.43 14.47
CA VAL A 173 -14.64 3.66 15.90
C VAL A 173 -13.33 3.24 16.55
N GLU A 174 -12.91 3.98 17.58
CA GLU A 174 -11.75 3.61 18.38
C GLU A 174 -11.90 2.17 18.92
N PRO A 175 -10.82 1.38 19.03
CA PRO A 175 -10.87 -0.01 19.49
C PRO A 175 -11.60 -0.20 20.82
N ALA A 176 -11.46 0.77 21.73
CA ALA A 176 -12.14 0.78 23.02
C ALA A 176 -13.68 0.83 22.92
N ARG A 177 -14.21 1.40 21.83
CA ARG A 177 -15.65 1.54 21.58
C ARG A 177 -16.26 0.33 20.86
N MET A 178 -15.45 -0.61 20.37
CA MET A 178 -15.95 -1.86 19.83
C MET A 178 -16.61 -2.70 20.93
N PRO A 179 -17.76 -3.36 20.65
CA PRO A 179 -18.40 -4.26 21.59
C PRO A 179 -17.42 -5.24 22.22
N GLY A 180 -17.50 -5.43 23.54
CA GLY A 180 -16.60 -6.33 24.26
C GLY A 180 -16.74 -7.80 23.83
N ILE A 181 -17.96 -8.19 23.40
CA ILE A 181 -18.27 -9.51 22.87
C ILE A 181 -19.08 -9.32 21.56
N PRO A 182 -18.40 -9.18 20.41
CA PRO A 182 -19.09 -9.08 19.12
C PRO A 182 -19.91 -10.33 18.83
N LYS A 183 -21.15 -10.17 18.35
CA LYS A 183 -21.96 -11.32 17.89
C LYS A 183 -21.40 -11.90 16.59
N VAL A 184 -21.14 -11.02 15.62
CA VAL A 184 -20.46 -11.34 14.37
C VAL A 184 -19.32 -10.36 14.19
N MET A 185 -18.13 -10.89 13.95
CA MET A 185 -16.93 -10.13 13.61
C MET A 185 -16.36 -10.63 12.30
N ILE A 186 -15.97 -9.72 11.42
CA ILE A 186 -15.26 -10.01 10.18
C ILE A 186 -13.89 -9.38 10.28
N THR A 187 -12.84 -10.18 10.14
CA THR A 187 -11.47 -9.69 10.07
C THR A 187 -11.00 -9.69 8.63
N LEU A 188 -10.40 -8.58 8.21
CA LEU A 188 -9.94 -8.37 6.85
C LEU A 188 -8.43 -8.17 6.84
N ASP A 189 -7.75 -8.86 5.94
CA ASP A 189 -6.34 -8.67 5.66
C ASP A 189 -5.45 -8.85 6.89
N ALA A 190 -5.70 -9.92 7.64
CA ALA A 190 -4.93 -10.25 8.83
C ALA A 190 -4.57 -11.73 8.80
N ALA A 191 -3.28 -12.04 8.56
CA ALA A 191 -2.77 -13.41 8.53
C ALA A 191 -2.80 -14.13 9.90
N GLY A 192 -3.00 -13.40 10.98
CA GLY A 192 -3.07 -13.95 12.33
C GLY A 192 -3.81 -13.03 13.28
N VAL A 193 -4.34 -13.59 14.36
CA VAL A 193 -5.14 -12.83 15.34
C VAL A 193 -4.31 -11.75 16.04
N GLU A 194 -3.01 -11.97 16.21
CA GLU A 194 -2.06 -11.02 16.77
C GLU A 194 -1.92 -9.75 15.92
N ARG A 195 -2.16 -9.83 14.61
CA ARG A 195 -2.13 -8.67 13.71
C ARG A 195 -3.26 -7.68 13.98
N LEU A 196 -4.29 -8.08 14.73
CA LEU A 196 -5.41 -7.21 15.13
C LEU A 196 -5.08 -6.31 16.34
N GLY A 197 -3.92 -6.50 16.98
CA GLY A 197 -3.52 -5.73 18.15
C GLY A 197 -4.51 -5.88 19.32
N SER A 198 -4.96 -4.78 19.92
CA SER A 198 -5.92 -4.81 21.04
C SER A 198 -7.28 -5.40 20.71
N LEU A 199 -7.62 -5.56 19.42
CA LEU A 199 -8.85 -6.19 18.98
C LEU A 199 -8.77 -7.72 18.98
N ALA A 200 -7.57 -8.31 19.15
CA ALA A 200 -7.36 -9.76 19.19
C ALA A 200 -8.25 -10.44 20.26
N GLY A 201 -8.37 -9.83 21.44
CA GLY A 201 -9.21 -10.34 22.51
C GLY A 201 -10.70 -10.37 22.16
N ARG A 202 -11.18 -9.37 21.42
CA ARG A 202 -12.58 -9.31 20.93
C ARG A 202 -12.84 -10.34 19.85
N ALA A 203 -11.88 -10.55 18.94
CA ALA A 203 -11.97 -11.59 17.92
C ALA A 203 -12.03 -12.99 18.56
N ALA A 204 -11.24 -13.25 19.61
CA ALA A 204 -11.22 -14.54 20.30
C ALA A 204 -12.52 -14.91 21.01
N VAL A 205 -13.31 -13.91 21.44
CA VAL A 205 -14.59 -14.13 22.15
C VAL A 205 -15.82 -13.84 21.28
N ALA A 206 -15.63 -13.53 19.99
CA ALA A 206 -16.73 -13.25 19.09
C ALA A 206 -17.62 -14.49 18.92
N GLY A 207 -18.94 -14.29 18.90
CA GLY A 207 -19.90 -15.39 18.71
C GLY A 207 -19.74 -16.10 17.36
N SER A 208 -19.35 -15.34 16.34
CA SER A 208 -18.92 -15.85 15.03
C SER A 208 -17.82 -14.96 14.48
N LEU A 209 -16.73 -15.59 14.02
CA LEU A 209 -15.58 -14.92 13.43
C LEU A 209 -15.39 -15.39 11.98
N ILE A 210 -15.56 -14.47 11.05
CA ILE A 210 -15.32 -14.65 9.62
C ILE A 210 -13.96 -14.02 9.30
N VAL A 211 -13.06 -14.76 8.66
CA VAL A 211 -11.75 -14.26 8.24
C VAL A 211 -11.71 -14.15 6.73
N VAL A 212 -11.43 -12.95 6.22
CA VAL A 212 -11.25 -12.65 4.79
C VAL A 212 -9.82 -12.22 4.58
N ASP A 213 -9.02 -13.02 3.88
CA ASP A 213 -7.58 -12.79 3.78
C ASP A 213 -6.96 -13.47 2.55
N HIS A 214 -5.88 -12.91 2.03
CA HIS A 214 -5.13 -13.48 0.90
C HIS A 214 -3.69 -13.89 1.25
N HIS A 215 -3.29 -13.77 2.51
CA HIS A 215 -1.93 -14.11 2.91
C HIS A 215 -1.72 -15.64 2.98
N ALA A 216 -0.72 -16.15 2.24
CA ALA A 216 -0.27 -17.54 2.34
C ALA A 216 0.22 -17.92 3.75
N SER A 217 0.67 -16.94 4.54
CA SER A 217 1.10 -17.12 5.93
C SER A 217 -0.07 -17.24 6.92
N ASN A 218 -1.32 -17.16 6.46
CA ASN A 218 -2.45 -17.22 7.37
C ASN A 218 -2.48 -18.56 8.12
N THR A 219 -2.41 -18.50 9.44
CA THR A 219 -2.31 -19.69 10.30
C THR A 219 -3.65 -20.41 10.51
N GLY A 220 -4.75 -19.85 10.00
CA GLY A 220 -6.08 -20.41 10.07
C GLY A 220 -6.77 -20.14 11.42
N PHE A 221 -7.05 -18.88 11.73
CA PHE A 221 -7.93 -18.50 12.85
C PHE A 221 -9.38 -18.25 12.37
N GLY A 222 -10.30 -18.15 13.33
CA GLY A 222 -11.73 -18.00 13.06
C GLY A 222 -12.43 -19.29 12.61
N ALA A 223 -13.76 -19.25 12.72
CA ALA A 223 -14.60 -20.42 12.44
C ALA A 223 -14.97 -20.54 10.95
N VAL A 224 -15.04 -19.41 10.25
CA VAL A 224 -15.37 -19.32 8.82
C VAL A 224 -14.23 -18.58 8.12
N ARG A 225 -13.65 -19.20 7.08
CA ARG A 225 -12.39 -18.74 6.49
C ARG A 225 -12.54 -18.60 4.98
N LEU A 226 -12.66 -17.35 4.54
CA LEU A 226 -12.59 -16.94 3.15
C LEU A 226 -11.14 -16.55 2.86
N VAL A 227 -10.28 -17.56 2.78
CA VAL A 227 -8.84 -17.38 2.60
C VAL A 227 -8.39 -17.94 1.26
N ASP A 228 -7.84 -17.08 0.41
CA ASP A 228 -7.33 -17.44 -0.92
C ASP A 228 -5.94 -16.83 -1.17
N PRO A 229 -4.87 -17.62 -0.98
CA PRO A 229 -3.50 -17.17 -1.23
C PRO A 229 -3.18 -16.80 -2.69
N ASP A 230 -4.01 -17.23 -3.64
CA ASP A 230 -3.82 -16.92 -5.05
C ASP A 230 -4.50 -15.59 -5.45
N ALA A 231 -5.32 -15.02 -4.55
CA ALA A 231 -5.91 -13.70 -4.75
C ALA A 231 -4.85 -12.59 -4.64
N ALA A 232 -4.91 -11.64 -5.57
CA ALA A 232 -3.93 -10.55 -5.63
C ALA A 232 -4.01 -9.56 -4.46
N ALA A 233 -5.16 -9.50 -3.79
CA ALA A 233 -5.48 -8.63 -2.67
C ALA A 233 -6.73 -9.18 -1.94
N THR A 234 -6.86 -8.89 -0.65
CA THR A 234 -8.10 -9.06 0.13
C THR A 234 -9.28 -8.34 -0.55
N ALA A 235 -9.03 -7.22 -1.24
CA ALA A 235 -10.04 -6.50 -2.04
C ALA A 235 -10.73 -7.38 -3.10
N VAL A 236 -10.04 -8.36 -3.67
CA VAL A 236 -10.64 -9.32 -4.62
C VAL A 236 -11.71 -10.17 -3.93
N LEU A 237 -11.42 -10.66 -2.74
CA LEU A 237 -12.33 -11.49 -1.95
C LEU A 237 -13.51 -10.66 -1.41
N VAL A 238 -13.25 -9.42 -1.01
CA VAL A 238 -14.33 -8.52 -0.58
C VAL A 238 -15.26 -8.17 -1.74
N GLU A 239 -14.74 -7.93 -2.95
CA GLU A 239 -15.61 -7.71 -4.11
C GLU A 239 -16.51 -8.92 -4.39
N GLU A 240 -15.95 -10.13 -4.31
CA GLU A 240 -16.74 -11.35 -4.45
C GLU A 240 -17.81 -11.47 -3.35
N LEU A 241 -17.48 -11.15 -2.10
CA LEU A 241 -18.43 -11.17 -1.00
C LEU A 241 -19.58 -10.17 -1.20
N ILE A 242 -19.25 -8.93 -1.57
CA ILE A 242 -20.24 -7.87 -1.87
C ILE A 242 -21.18 -8.32 -3.00
N ARG A 243 -20.62 -8.91 -4.07
CA ARG A 243 -21.38 -9.43 -5.19
C ARG A 243 -22.29 -10.59 -4.79
N ARG A 244 -21.81 -11.54 -3.98
CA ARG A 244 -22.61 -12.67 -3.49
C ARG A 244 -23.73 -12.23 -2.54
N LEU A 245 -23.52 -11.16 -1.77
CA LEU A 245 -24.55 -10.52 -0.93
C LEU A 245 -25.58 -9.70 -1.73
N GLY A 246 -25.35 -9.51 -3.04
CA GLY A 246 -26.24 -8.71 -3.90
C GLY A 246 -26.21 -7.21 -3.63
N ALA A 247 -25.18 -6.71 -2.92
CA ALA A 247 -25.01 -5.28 -2.69
C ALA A 247 -24.54 -4.56 -3.98
N PRO A 248 -25.03 -3.35 -4.26
CA PRO A 248 -24.60 -2.58 -5.42
C PRO A 248 -23.15 -2.10 -5.27
N LEU A 249 -22.37 -2.23 -6.35
CA LEU A 249 -21.02 -1.65 -6.42
C LEU A 249 -21.11 -0.15 -6.71
N THR A 250 -21.15 0.67 -5.65
CA THR A 250 -21.13 2.13 -5.77
C THR A 250 -19.72 2.64 -6.06
N GLY A 251 -19.59 3.89 -6.51
CA GLY A 251 -18.28 4.52 -6.72
C GLY A 251 -17.42 4.56 -5.45
N ASP A 252 -18.04 4.79 -4.29
CA ASP A 252 -17.33 4.85 -3.00
C ASP A 252 -16.81 3.47 -2.56
N ILE A 253 -17.63 2.43 -2.72
CA ILE A 253 -17.21 1.04 -2.49
C ILE A 253 -16.08 0.68 -3.47
N ALA A 254 -16.26 1.02 -4.75
CA ALA A 254 -15.27 0.74 -5.78
C ALA A 254 -13.94 1.44 -5.53
N GLN A 255 -13.95 2.66 -5.00
CA GLN A 255 -12.73 3.41 -4.66
C GLN A 255 -11.95 2.74 -3.53
N GLY A 256 -12.63 2.21 -2.51
CA GLY A 256 -12.01 1.40 -1.46
C GLY A 256 -11.36 0.12 -1.99
N LEU A 257 -12.10 -0.64 -2.80
CA LEU A 257 -11.60 -1.87 -3.42
C LEU A 257 -10.43 -1.60 -4.38
N TYR A 258 -10.49 -0.51 -5.15
CA TYR A 258 -9.42 -0.15 -6.08
C TYR A 258 -8.15 0.27 -5.35
N ALA A 259 -8.25 0.96 -4.21
CA ALA A 259 -7.08 1.31 -3.41
C ALA A 259 -6.33 0.05 -2.96
N GLY A 260 -7.03 -0.97 -2.47
CA GLY A 260 -6.45 -2.26 -2.10
C GLY A 260 -5.87 -3.03 -3.29
N LEU A 261 -6.64 -3.15 -4.37
CA LEU A 261 -6.17 -3.81 -5.59
C LEU A 261 -4.90 -3.16 -6.14
N ALA A 262 -4.86 -1.82 -6.15
CA ALA A 262 -3.72 -1.08 -6.65
C ALA A 262 -2.53 -1.10 -5.69
N SER A 263 -2.71 -1.13 -4.36
CA SER A 263 -1.59 -1.23 -3.42
C SER A 263 -0.89 -2.57 -3.53
N ASP A 264 -1.65 -3.66 -3.54
CA ASP A 264 -1.11 -5.01 -3.34
C ASP A 264 -0.61 -5.66 -4.62
N THR A 265 -1.03 -5.13 -5.76
CA THR A 265 -0.41 -5.40 -7.06
C THR A 265 0.80 -4.51 -7.34
N GLY A 266 1.12 -3.59 -6.41
CA GLY A 266 2.19 -2.61 -6.60
C GLY A 266 1.91 -1.69 -7.78
N SER A 267 0.68 -1.23 -7.93
CA SER A 267 0.18 -0.54 -9.12
C SER A 267 0.36 -1.42 -10.37
N PHE A 268 -0.15 -2.65 -10.30
CA PHE A 268 -0.16 -3.64 -11.39
C PHE A 268 1.22 -4.05 -11.91
N LYS A 269 2.27 -3.93 -11.07
CA LYS A 269 3.66 -4.27 -11.40
C LYS A 269 4.09 -5.64 -10.88
N TYR A 270 3.36 -6.22 -9.94
CA TYR A 270 3.74 -7.47 -9.29
C TYR A 270 3.17 -8.71 -10.00
N PRO A 271 3.79 -9.89 -9.83
CA PRO A 271 3.37 -11.12 -10.50
C PRO A 271 1.93 -11.59 -10.21
N CYS A 272 1.33 -11.13 -9.11
CA CYS A 272 -0.08 -11.38 -8.81
C CYS A 272 -1.05 -10.63 -9.76
N THR A 273 -0.55 -9.77 -10.64
CA THR A 273 -1.34 -9.05 -11.64
C THR A 273 -1.74 -9.98 -12.79
N THR A 274 -2.91 -10.61 -12.67
CA THR A 274 -3.49 -11.50 -13.68
C THR A 274 -4.49 -10.76 -14.59
N PRO A 275 -4.97 -11.38 -15.70
CA PRO A 275 -6.07 -10.81 -16.48
C PRO A 275 -7.30 -10.49 -15.63
N GLN A 276 -7.63 -11.35 -14.66
CA GLN A 276 -8.77 -11.16 -13.75
C GLN A 276 -8.61 -9.93 -12.85
N VAL A 277 -7.38 -9.60 -12.45
CA VAL A 277 -7.06 -8.36 -11.73
C VAL A 277 -7.38 -7.14 -12.60
N HIS A 278 -7.00 -7.16 -13.88
CA HIS A 278 -7.33 -6.09 -14.81
C HIS A 278 -8.83 -6.00 -15.13
N ASP A 279 -9.53 -7.14 -15.20
CA ASP A 279 -10.98 -7.18 -15.37
C ASP A 279 -11.69 -6.57 -14.16
N LEU A 280 -11.27 -6.90 -12.94
CA LEU A 280 -11.77 -6.27 -11.72
C LEU A 280 -11.48 -4.77 -11.73
N ALA A 281 -10.24 -4.35 -12.02
CA ALA A 281 -9.91 -2.93 -12.13
C ALA A 281 -10.83 -2.22 -13.13
N GLY A 282 -11.06 -2.80 -14.32
CA GLY A 282 -11.98 -2.26 -15.33
C GLY A 282 -13.41 -2.07 -14.80
N ARG A 283 -13.93 -3.02 -14.01
CA ARG A 283 -15.25 -2.90 -13.37
C ARG A 283 -15.29 -1.80 -12.31
N LEU A 284 -14.24 -1.66 -11.51
CA LEU A 284 -14.13 -0.60 -10.50
C LEU A 284 -14.06 0.79 -11.16
N LEU A 285 -13.33 0.91 -12.26
CA LEU A 285 -13.30 2.13 -13.08
C LEU A 285 -14.68 2.45 -13.68
N ALA A 286 -15.38 1.44 -14.20
CA ALA A 286 -16.73 1.60 -14.72
C ALA A 286 -17.74 2.05 -13.63
N ALA A 287 -17.49 1.72 -12.36
CA ALA A 287 -18.26 2.19 -11.22
C ALA A 287 -17.93 3.63 -10.78
N GLY A 288 -16.93 4.28 -11.40
CA GLY A 288 -16.61 5.70 -11.20
C GLY A 288 -15.25 5.98 -10.56
N VAL A 289 -14.42 4.96 -10.35
CA VAL A 289 -13.07 5.16 -9.81
C VAL A 289 -12.21 5.97 -10.79
N ARG A 290 -11.50 6.96 -10.24
CA ARG A 290 -10.49 7.75 -10.92
C ARG A 290 -9.09 7.28 -10.51
N PRO A 291 -8.44 6.41 -11.32
CA PRO A 291 -7.19 5.77 -10.93
C PRO A 291 -6.06 6.77 -10.67
N GLU A 292 -6.05 7.90 -11.38
CA GLU A 292 -5.08 8.99 -11.20
C GLU A 292 -5.25 9.72 -9.87
N ALA A 293 -6.48 9.85 -9.37
CA ALA A 293 -6.77 10.46 -8.09
C ALA A 293 -6.36 9.54 -6.94
N VAL A 294 -6.67 8.24 -7.05
CA VAL A 294 -6.24 7.23 -6.07
C VAL A 294 -4.71 7.14 -6.02
N SER A 295 -4.05 7.07 -7.19
CA SER A 295 -2.59 7.02 -7.26
C SER A 295 -1.93 8.23 -6.60
N ARG A 296 -2.49 9.42 -6.82
CA ARG A 296 -1.98 10.65 -6.22
C ARG A 296 -2.00 10.61 -4.71
N GLU A 297 -3.08 10.12 -4.11
CA GLU A 297 -3.22 10.05 -2.66
C GLU A 297 -2.35 8.96 -2.04
N LEU A 298 -2.21 7.81 -2.72
CA LEU A 298 -1.40 6.69 -2.23
C LEU A 298 0.11 6.94 -2.33
N TRP A 299 0.58 7.55 -3.42
CA TRP A 299 2.02 7.60 -3.74
C TRP A 299 2.56 8.99 -4.08
N ASP A 300 1.78 9.87 -4.72
CA ASP A 300 2.30 11.13 -5.28
C ASP A 300 2.05 12.36 -4.38
N ARG A 301 2.02 12.16 -3.07
CA ARG A 301 1.86 13.23 -2.07
C ARG A 301 2.83 13.07 -0.91
N ALA A 302 3.69 14.07 -0.73
CA ALA A 302 4.55 14.18 0.43
C ALA A 302 4.84 15.66 0.75
N PRO A 303 5.10 16.02 2.02
CA PRO A 303 5.58 17.36 2.37
C PRO A 303 6.98 17.59 1.78
N PHE A 304 7.36 18.85 1.53
CA PHE A 304 8.71 19.17 1.01
C PHE A 304 9.83 18.58 1.88
N GLY A 305 9.66 18.55 3.20
CA GLY A 305 10.61 17.94 4.13
C GLY A 305 10.91 16.47 3.84
N TYR A 306 9.96 15.73 3.25
CA TYR A 306 10.18 14.34 2.84
C TYR A 306 11.29 14.23 1.80
N LEU A 307 11.37 15.16 0.85
CA LEU A 307 12.44 15.17 -0.16
C LEU A 307 13.82 15.31 0.50
N MET A 308 13.91 16.11 1.56
CA MET A 308 15.17 16.28 2.31
C MET A 308 15.53 15.04 3.13
N VAL A 309 14.54 14.41 3.78
CA VAL A 309 14.74 13.14 4.49
C VAL A 309 15.15 12.04 3.51
N LEU A 310 14.51 11.96 2.34
CA LEU A 310 14.86 11.03 1.29
C LEU A 310 16.28 11.26 0.78
N ALA A 311 16.67 12.50 0.51
CA ALA A 311 18.04 12.84 0.09
C ALA A 311 19.07 12.37 1.13
N GLY A 312 18.81 12.62 2.42
CA GLY A 312 19.63 12.10 3.52
C GLY A 312 19.69 10.57 3.50
N ALA A 313 18.52 9.92 3.42
CA ALA A 313 18.37 8.47 3.37
C ALA A 313 19.22 7.84 2.27
N LEU A 314 19.16 8.39 1.06
CA LEU A 314 19.92 7.92 -0.10
C LEU A 314 21.42 8.19 0.06
N ALA A 315 21.81 9.36 0.56
CA ALA A 315 23.22 9.71 0.73
C ALA A 315 23.97 8.81 1.73
N ARG A 316 23.29 8.27 2.76
CA ARG A 316 23.91 7.33 3.72
C ARG A 316 23.60 5.86 3.43
N ALA A 317 22.91 5.57 2.34
CA ALA A 317 22.61 4.19 1.96
C ALA A 317 23.93 3.41 1.76
N ARG A 318 23.93 2.15 2.18
CA ARG A 318 25.08 1.25 2.09
C ARG A 318 24.72 0.06 1.22
N LEU A 319 25.55 -0.19 0.21
CA LEU A 319 25.47 -1.38 -0.63
C LEU A 319 26.49 -2.42 -0.15
N GLU A 320 26.02 -3.64 0.05
CA GLU A 320 26.80 -4.79 0.48
C GLU A 320 26.63 -5.93 -0.53
N ARG A 321 27.53 -6.02 -1.51
CA ARG A 321 27.40 -6.94 -2.66
C ARG A 321 27.44 -8.42 -2.24
N GLU A 322 28.26 -8.76 -1.26
CA GLU A 322 28.43 -10.15 -0.79
C GLU A 322 27.33 -10.61 0.19
N ALA A 323 26.45 -9.70 0.62
CA ALA A 323 25.35 -10.05 1.50
C ALA A 323 24.27 -10.87 0.77
N ALA A 324 23.36 -11.47 1.55
CA ALA A 324 22.26 -12.30 1.03
C ALA A 324 22.73 -13.40 0.06
N GLY A 325 23.83 -14.08 0.39
CA GLY A 325 24.40 -15.15 -0.45
C GLY A 325 25.05 -14.64 -1.74
N GLY A 326 25.69 -13.46 -1.71
CA GLY A 326 26.28 -12.83 -2.90
C GLY A 326 25.28 -12.17 -3.84
N LEU A 327 24.02 -12.01 -3.42
CA LEU A 327 22.95 -11.40 -4.21
C LEU A 327 22.78 -9.90 -3.95
N GLY A 328 23.52 -9.36 -2.97
CA GLY A 328 23.53 -7.95 -2.65
C GLY A 328 22.41 -7.53 -1.70
N LEU A 329 22.77 -6.68 -0.75
CA LEU A 329 21.86 -6.02 0.18
C LEU A 329 22.15 -4.52 0.17
N VAL A 330 21.11 -3.71 0.00
CA VAL A 330 21.19 -2.26 0.16
C VAL A 330 20.36 -1.82 1.36
N TRP A 331 20.92 -0.97 2.22
CA TRP A 331 20.19 -0.51 3.39
C TRP A 331 20.47 0.93 3.78
N THR A 332 19.50 1.54 4.48
CA THR A 332 19.66 2.86 5.10
C THR A 332 18.85 2.94 6.39
N SER A 333 19.07 3.99 7.17
CA SER A 333 18.30 4.30 8.36
C SER A 333 17.82 5.75 8.37
N ILE A 334 16.70 5.98 9.05
CA ILE A 334 16.09 7.30 9.26
C ILE A 334 15.74 7.44 10.74
N GLY A 335 16.49 8.30 11.43
CA GLY A 335 16.28 8.56 12.86
C GLY A 335 15.10 9.48 13.12
N ARG A 336 14.60 9.48 14.37
CA ARG A 336 13.49 10.36 14.77
C ARG A 336 13.83 11.84 14.67
N ALA A 337 14.98 12.24 15.21
CA ALA A 337 15.43 13.63 15.15
C ALA A 337 15.54 14.16 13.70
N GLU A 338 15.95 13.31 12.76
CA GLU A 338 16.06 13.67 11.34
C GLU A 338 14.70 14.01 10.75
N ARG A 339 13.70 13.12 10.87
CA ARG A 339 12.35 13.41 10.34
C ARG A 339 11.68 14.60 11.03
N ASP A 340 11.86 14.73 12.34
CA ASP A 340 11.20 15.76 13.15
C ASP A 340 11.75 17.14 12.77
N SER A 341 13.07 17.26 12.58
CA SER A 341 13.71 18.50 12.12
C SER A 341 13.24 18.96 10.74
N ARG A 342 12.60 18.07 9.97
CA ARG A 342 12.06 18.34 8.63
C ARG A 342 10.52 18.36 8.60
N GLY A 343 9.86 18.22 9.76
CA GLY A 343 8.40 18.20 9.85
C GLY A 343 7.77 17.04 9.08
N VAL A 344 8.44 15.89 9.01
CA VAL A 344 7.97 14.71 8.27
C VAL A 344 7.35 13.72 9.26
N PRO A 345 6.04 13.46 9.18
CA PRO A 345 5.39 12.40 9.96
C PRO A 345 5.99 11.02 9.72
N TYR A 346 5.88 10.13 10.70
CA TYR A 346 6.46 8.78 10.61
C TYR A 346 5.86 7.93 9.47
N ASP A 347 4.54 8.01 9.24
CA ASP A 347 3.83 7.28 8.18
C ASP A 347 4.23 7.73 6.75
N GLN A 348 4.81 8.92 6.61
CA GLN A 348 5.35 9.40 5.34
C GLN A 348 6.69 8.75 4.97
N LEU A 349 7.33 8.01 5.88
CA LEU A 349 8.60 7.34 5.60
C LEU A 349 8.46 6.05 4.78
N GLU A 350 7.23 5.54 4.58
CA GLU A 350 7.01 4.27 3.87
C GLU A 350 7.56 4.28 2.44
N GLY A 351 7.43 5.40 1.72
CA GLY A 351 7.88 5.49 0.33
C GLY A 351 9.40 5.42 0.12
N VAL A 352 10.23 5.51 1.17
CA VAL A 352 11.69 5.46 1.02
C VAL A 352 12.17 4.09 0.53
N ILE A 353 11.50 3.01 0.95
CA ILE A 353 11.85 1.64 0.53
C ILE A 353 11.68 1.47 -0.98
N ASP A 354 10.73 2.18 -1.60
CA ASP A 354 10.48 2.14 -3.04
C ASP A 354 11.58 2.77 -3.87
N GLN A 355 12.32 3.73 -3.32
CA GLN A 355 13.51 4.26 -3.98
C GLN A 355 14.68 3.28 -3.84
N LEU A 356 14.87 2.73 -2.64
CA LEU A 356 16.03 1.89 -2.34
C LEU A 356 15.99 0.55 -3.09
N ARG A 357 14.80 -0.07 -3.22
CA ARG A 357 14.61 -1.37 -3.88
C ARG A 357 14.89 -1.37 -5.39
N ARG A 358 15.10 -0.20 -6.00
CA ARG A 358 15.47 -0.04 -7.42
C ARG A 358 16.92 -0.37 -7.70
N THR A 359 17.77 -0.46 -6.67
CA THR A 359 19.21 -0.74 -6.82
C THR A 359 19.42 -2.05 -7.57
N ASP A 360 20.07 -2.01 -8.74
CA ASP A 360 20.22 -3.18 -9.60
C ASP A 360 21.04 -4.28 -8.92
N GLU A 361 22.10 -3.89 -8.22
CA GLU A 361 23.08 -4.81 -7.65
C GLU A 361 22.69 -5.36 -6.27
N ALA A 362 21.49 -5.06 -5.80
CA ALA A 362 20.95 -5.60 -4.57
C ALA A 362 19.66 -6.37 -4.84
N GLU A 363 19.62 -7.62 -4.39
CA GLU A 363 18.43 -8.45 -4.33
C GLU A 363 17.53 -8.05 -3.17
N VAL A 364 18.11 -7.59 -2.06
CA VAL A 364 17.39 -7.21 -0.84
C VAL A 364 17.58 -5.72 -0.55
N ALA A 365 16.49 -5.00 -0.27
CA ALA A 365 16.51 -3.63 0.20
C ALA A 365 15.93 -3.52 1.61
N VAL A 366 16.54 -2.69 2.46
CA VAL A 366 16.15 -2.52 3.86
C VAL A 366 16.12 -1.04 4.26
N VAL A 367 15.05 -0.60 4.91
CA VAL A 367 14.98 0.73 5.53
C VAL A 367 14.63 0.57 7.00
N CYS A 368 15.53 1.01 7.88
CA CYS A 368 15.27 1.11 9.32
C CYS A 368 14.67 2.49 9.62
N LYS A 369 13.43 2.54 10.12
CA LYS A 369 12.73 3.78 10.50
C LYS A 369 12.53 3.79 12.01
N GLN A 370 13.06 4.80 12.70
CA GLN A 370 12.88 4.88 14.15
C GLN A 370 11.45 5.33 14.47
N ASN A 371 10.68 4.64 15.31
CA ASN A 371 9.35 5.08 15.74
C ASN A 371 9.42 6.15 16.83
N ASP A 372 8.28 6.57 17.38
CA ASP A 372 8.24 7.57 18.47
C ASP A 372 8.66 7.01 19.83
N GLN A 373 8.67 5.68 19.97
CA GLN A 373 9.14 4.94 21.15
C GLN A 373 10.66 4.71 21.13
N GLY A 374 11.35 5.10 20.05
CA GLY A 374 12.80 4.95 19.88
C GLY A 374 13.24 3.59 19.32
N GLU A 375 12.30 2.69 19.01
CA GLU A 375 12.56 1.41 18.36
C GLU A 375 12.66 1.57 16.84
N TRP A 376 13.21 0.56 16.15
CA TRP A 376 13.35 0.58 14.69
C TRP A 376 12.37 -0.39 14.05
N TYR A 377 11.46 0.15 13.25
CA TYR A 377 10.70 -0.62 12.28
C TYR A 377 11.57 -0.85 11.05
N VAL A 378 11.80 -2.11 10.71
CA VAL A 378 12.68 -2.54 9.64
C VAL A 378 11.83 -3.02 8.48
N SER A 379 11.68 -2.18 7.46
CA SER A 379 10.98 -2.56 6.23
C SER A 379 11.96 -3.24 5.28
N THR A 380 11.59 -4.42 4.77
CA THR A 380 12.42 -5.22 3.86
C THR A 380 11.69 -5.47 2.54
N ARG A 381 12.44 -5.49 1.45
CA ARG A 381 11.96 -5.89 0.11
C ARG A 381 12.96 -6.82 -0.55
N SER A 382 12.46 -7.79 -1.33
CA SER A 382 13.27 -8.62 -2.23
C SER A 382 12.71 -8.57 -3.65
N LYS A 383 13.57 -8.78 -4.66
CA LYS A 383 13.16 -8.97 -6.06
C LYS A 383 12.62 -10.38 -6.35
N GLY A 384 12.60 -11.29 -5.38
CA GLY A 384 11.96 -12.61 -5.46
C GLY A 384 12.87 -13.79 -5.16
N ARG A 385 14.19 -13.61 -5.27
CA ARG A 385 15.17 -14.71 -5.09
C ARG A 385 15.41 -15.04 -3.63
N VAL A 386 15.19 -14.07 -2.73
CA VAL A 386 15.40 -14.21 -1.29
C VAL A 386 14.07 -14.08 -0.55
N ASP A 387 13.81 -14.99 0.38
CA ASP A 387 12.61 -14.95 1.21
C ASP A 387 12.81 -14.03 2.43
N VAL A 388 12.44 -12.76 2.29
CA VAL A 388 12.54 -11.80 3.38
C VAL A 388 11.47 -12.03 4.45
N GLY A 389 10.30 -12.58 4.07
CA GLY A 389 9.22 -12.94 4.99
C GLY A 389 9.69 -13.89 6.07
N ARG A 390 10.33 -15.00 5.68
CA ARG A 390 10.87 -15.98 6.62
C ARG A 390 11.95 -15.38 7.53
N ALA A 391 12.82 -14.53 6.99
CA ALA A 391 13.84 -13.84 7.79
C ALA A 391 13.22 -12.89 8.83
N CYS A 392 12.18 -12.15 8.47
CA CYS A 392 11.46 -11.29 9.40
C CYS A 392 10.71 -12.08 10.48
N VAL A 393 10.09 -13.23 10.15
CA VAL A 393 9.46 -14.13 11.15
C VAL A 393 10.48 -14.60 12.18
N ALA A 394 11.69 -14.99 11.75
CA ALA A 394 12.76 -15.39 12.66
C ALA A 394 13.22 -14.27 13.62
N LEU A 395 12.86 -13.02 13.33
CA LEU A 395 13.16 -11.83 14.12
C LEU A 395 11.92 -11.28 14.86
N GLY A 396 10.82 -12.04 14.90
CA GLY A 396 9.59 -11.66 15.60
C GLY A 396 8.67 -10.74 14.81
N GLY A 397 8.86 -10.61 13.50
CA GLY A 397 7.95 -9.91 12.59
C GLY A 397 7.18 -10.84 11.65
N GLY A 398 6.93 -10.38 10.42
CA GLY A 398 6.21 -11.14 9.40
C GLY A 398 5.96 -10.37 8.11
N GLY A 399 5.25 -11.01 7.17
CA GLY A 399 4.90 -10.45 5.85
C GLY A 399 5.02 -11.48 4.74
N HIS A 400 5.00 -11.02 3.49
CA HIS A 400 5.17 -11.85 2.30
C HIS A 400 6.64 -12.18 2.03
N ARG A 401 6.85 -13.18 1.17
CA ARG A 401 8.18 -13.59 0.67
C ARG A 401 9.04 -12.42 0.18
N THR A 402 8.44 -11.44 -0.49
CA THR A 402 9.15 -10.30 -1.12
C THR A 402 8.99 -8.97 -0.38
N ALA A 403 8.13 -8.91 0.65
CA ALA A 403 7.85 -7.70 1.39
C ALA A 403 7.45 -8.06 2.83
N ALA A 404 8.32 -7.74 3.77
CA ALA A 404 8.10 -8.08 5.17
C ALA A 404 8.73 -7.05 6.09
N ALA A 405 8.37 -7.09 7.37
CA ALA A 405 8.93 -6.19 8.37
C ALA A 405 8.98 -6.81 9.75
N PHE A 406 9.77 -6.20 10.63
CA PHE A 406 9.83 -6.48 12.06
C PHE A 406 10.24 -5.21 12.81
N THR A 407 10.07 -5.20 14.13
CA THR A 407 10.48 -4.09 15.00
C THR A 407 11.52 -4.57 16.01
N LEU A 408 12.63 -3.84 16.16
CA LEU A 408 13.65 -4.11 17.18
C LEU A 408 14.22 -2.82 17.78
N ALA A 409 14.60 -2.90 19.07
CA ALA A 409 15.40 -1.87 19.72
C ALA A 409 16.91 -2.07 19.45
N GLY A 410 17.69 -0.99 19.59
CA GLY A 410 19.15 -0.99 19.48
C GLY A 410 19.68 -0.18 18.30
N GLU A 411 20.96 -0.39 17.96
CA GLU A 411 21.62 0.30 16.86
C GLU A 411 21.27 -0.31 15.50
N PRO A 412 20.99 0.49 14.44
CA PRO A 412 20.66 -0.02 13.11
C PRO A 412 21.67 -1.02 12.56
N ALA A 413 22.97 -0.79 12.76
CA ALA A 413 24.01 -1.70 12.29
C ALA A 413 23.86 -3.11 12.89
N THR A 414 23.62 -3.20 14.20
CA THR A 414 23.39 -4.47 14.91
C THR A 414 22.10 -5.16 14.45
N ILE A 415 21.06 -4.38 14.15
CA ILE A 415 19.80 -4.90 13.61
C ILE A 415 20.03 -5.51 12.22
N ILE A 416 20.79 -4.81 11.36
CA ILE A 416 21.18 -5.33 10.04
C ILE A 416 22.05 -6.59 10.17
N ASP A 417 22.95 -6.69 11.15
CA ASP A 417 23.71 -7.91 11.42
C ASP A 417 22.81 -9.13 11.68
N ARG A 418 21.79 -8.95 12.52
CA ARG A 418 20.80 -10.00 12.82
C ARG A 418 20.01 -10.39 11.58
N LEU A 419 19.57 -9.42 10.78
CA LEU A 419 18.88 -9.67 9.53
C LEU A 419 19.77 -10.43 8.54
N ARG A 420 21.03 -10.02 8.36
CA ARG A 420 21.99 -10.73 7.51
C ARG A 420 22.18 -12.18 7.92
N ALA A 421 22.25 -12.47 9.21
CA ALA A 421 22.33 -13.84 9.71
C ALA A 421 21.05 -14.65 9.41
N ALA A 422 19.88 -14.03 9.48
CA ALA A 422 18.61 -14.67 9.15
C ALA A 422 18.45 -14.95 7.64
N LEU A 423 18.98 -14.07 6.77
CA LEU A 423 18.94 -14.23 5.32
C LEU A 423 19.85 -15.36 4.80
N LYS A 424 20.92 -15.71 5.52
CA LYS A 424 21.86 -16.77 5.10
C LYS A 424 21.31 -18.20 5.21
N LYS A 425 20.17 -18.43 5.86
CA LYS A 425 19.64 -19.78 6.11
C LYS A 425 19.05 -20.48 4.87
N ASP A 426 19.33 -20.00 3.65
CA ASP A 426 18.75 -20.47 2.38
C ASP A 426 19.62 -21.40 1.53
N GLU A 427 20.78 -21.87 2.00
CA GLU A 427 21.61 -22.81 1.21
C GLU A 427 21.16 -24.29 1.29
N ALA A 428 20.02 -24.59 1.89
CA ALA A 428 19.49 -25.96 1.96
C ALA A 428 17.97 -26.00 1.76
N ALA A 429 17.53 -25.90 0.50
CA ALA A 429 16.23 -26.39 0.05
C ALA A 429 16.35 -26.95 -1.37
#